data_AF-A0A523GE60-F1
#
_entry.id   AF-A0A523GE60-F1
#
_cell.length_a   1.000
_cell.length_b   1.000
_cell.length_c   1.000
_cell.angle_alpha   90.00
_cell.angle_beta   90.00
_cell.angle_gamma   90.00
#
_symmetry.space_group_name_H-M   'P 1'
#
loop_
_entity.id
_entity.type
_entity.pdbx_description
1 polymer ?
#
loop_
_entity_poly.entity_id
_entity_poly.type
_entity_poly.pdbx_seq_one_letter_code
_entity_poly.pdbx_strand_id
1 'polypeptide(L)'
;MPILTDISTLYTCKLDGNQGDIHPITDAAIAWENETIEWVGSASEIPVDLDADPHFSADGQVVVPGLIDCHTHLGFGGWREDEFEQRIKG
;
A
#
# COMPACT_ATOMS: atom_id res chain seq x y z
N MET A 1 -2.24 -2.11 19.37
CA MET A 1 -2.67 -1.86 17.98
C MET A 1 -1.40 -1.89 17.16
N PRO A 2 -1.26 -2.72 16.13
CA PRO A 2 -0.03 -2.75 15.35
C PRO A 2 0.38 -1.37 14.81
N ILE A 3 1.67 -1.05 14.90
CA ILE A 3 2.24 0.17 14.35
C ILE A 3 3.41 -0.19 13.44
N LEU A 4 3.43 0.37 12.24
CA LEU A 4 4.59 0.34 11.34
C LEU A 4 5.35 1.65 11.53
N THR A 5 6.61 1.54 11.94
CA THR A 5 7.52 2.66 12.20
C THR A 5 8.75 2.55 11.31
N ASP A 6 9.71 3.48 11.43
CA ASP A 6 10.93 3.53 10.62
C ASP A 6 10.65 3.58 9.10
N ILE A 7 9.59 4.30 8.72
CA ILE A 7 9.28 4.57 7.31
C ILE A 7 10.04 5.83 6.90
N SER A 8 10.94 5.72 5.91
CA SER A 8 11.70 6.90 5.44
C SER A 8 10.81 7.90 4.72
N THR A 9 9.91 7.42 3.85
CA THR A 9 8.88 8.24 3.20
C THR A 9 7.62 7.43 2.99
N LEU A 10 6.51 7.97 3.46
CA LEU A 10 5.17 7.46 3.21
C LEU A 10 4.47 8.36 2.20
N TYR A 11 4.03 7.80 1.08
CA TYR A 11 3.16 8.51 0.14
C TYR A 11 1.69 8.26 0.49
N THR A 12 0.87 9.30 0.44
CA THR A 12 -0.54 9.21 0.81
C THR A 12 -1.43 9.68 -0.34
N CYS A 13 -2.59 9.01 -0.52
CA CYS A 13 -3.59 9.39 -1.51
C CYS A 13 -4.67 10.27 -0.87
N LYS A 14 -4.30 11.48 -0.42
CA LYS A 14 -5.28 12.40 0.18
C LYS A 14 -6.30 12.85 -0.87
N LEU A 15 -7.52 13.15 -0.40
CA LEU A 15 -8.60 13.68 -1.24
C LEU A 15 -8.29 15.10 -1.75
N ASP A 16 -7.57 15.87 -0.95
CA ASP A 16 -7.18 17.24 -1.29
C ASP A 16 -6.00 17.22 -2.26
N GLY A 17 -6.13 17.82 -3.44
CA GLY A 17 -5.03 17.92 -4.42
C GLY A 17 -5.41 17.42 -5.81
N ASN A 18 -4.47 17.54 -6.74
CA ASN A 18 -4.56 17.01 -8.10
C ASN A 18 -3.73 15.73 -8.25
N GLN A 19 -3.77 15.10 -9.42
CA GLN A 19 -3.04 13.84 -9.69
C GLN A 19 -1.52 13.88 -9.41
N GLY A 20 -0.90 15.07 -9.48
CA GLY A 20 0.53 15.25 -9.19
C GLY A 20 0.85 15.46 -7.70
N ASP A 21 -0.16 15.69 -6.87
CA ASP A 21 0.00 15.92 -5.44
C ASP A 21 0.04 14.56 -4.72
N ILE A 22 1.25 14.07 -4.47
CA ILE A 22 1.50 12.72 -3.92
C ILE A 22 1.65 12.66 -2.39
N HIS A 23 1.48 13.81 -1.73
CA HIS A 23 1.43 14.00 -0.28
C HIS A 23 2.42 13.13 0.53
N PRO A 24 3.73 13.37 0.39
CA PRO A 24 4.75 12.64 1.14
C PRO A 24 4.77 13.05 2.62
N ILE A 25 5.03 12.07 3.48
CA ILE A 25 5.36 12.25 4.89
C ILE A 25 6.71 11.58 5.13
N THR A 26 7.71 12.35 5.56
CA THR A 26 9.04 11.83 5.92
C THR A 26 9.06 11.39 7.37
N ASP A 27 9.89 10.40 7.70
CA ASP A 27 10.00 9.81 9.05
C ASP A 27 8.61 9.48 9.60
N ALA A 28 7.90 8.62 8.88
CA ALA A 28 6.48 8.37 9.06
C ALA A 28 6.19 7.11 9.89
N ALA A 29 4.95 7.01 10.35
CA ALA A 29 4.39 5.81 10.94
C ALA A 29 2.91 5.60 10.56
N ILE A 30 2.46 4.36 10.64
CA ILE A 30 1.07 3.95 10.35
C ILE A 30 0.59 3.06 11.50
N ALA A 31 -0.56 3.36 12.07
CA ALA A 31 -1.25 2.47 13.01
C ALA A 31 -2.56 1.95 12.40
N TRP A 32 -2.87 0.68 12.64
CA TRP A 32 -4.06 0.06 12.07
C TRP A 32 -4.72 -0.91 13.03
N GLU A 33 -6.03 -1.07 12.88
CA GLU A 33 -6.82 -2.07 13.58
C GLU A 33 -7.59 -2.92 12.57
N ASN A 34 -7.38 -4.25 12.62
CA ASN A 34 -7.95 -5.19 11.67
C ASN A 34 -7.65 -4.82 10.21
N GLU A 35 -8.66 -4.43 9.44
CA GLU A 35 -8.58 -4.08 8.01
C GLU A 35 -8.53 -2.55 7.78
N THR A 36 -8.54 -1.75 8.85
CA THR A 36 -8.66 -0.29 8.78
C THR A 36 -7.39 0.39 9.28
N ILE A 37 -6.91 1.36 8.52
CA ILE A 37 -5.87 2.29 8.99
C ILE A 37 -6.53 3.31 9.90
N GLU A 38 -6.14 3.32 11.18
CA GLU A 38 -6.71 4.21 12.20
C GLU A 38 -5.95 5.54 12.26
N TRP A 39 -4.64 5.53 11.95
CA TRP A 39 -3.82 6.73 11.99
C TRP A 39 -2.61 6.66 11.05
N VAL A 40 -2.26 7.82 10.50
CA VAL A 40 -1.08 8.04 9.64
C VAL A 40 -0.49 9.41 9.95
N GLY A 41 0.83 9.48 10.17
CA GLY A 41 1.51 10.75 10.44
C GLY A 41 3.03 10.62 10.57
N SER A 42 3.69 11.67 11.05
CA SER A 42 5.09 11.58 11.44
C SER A 42 5.25 10.62 12.62
N ALA A 43 6.29 9.80 12.64
CA ALA A 43 6.59 8.90 13.75
C ALA A 43 6.75 9.63 15.10
N SER A 44 7.09 10.92 15.07
CA SER A 44 7.17 11.75 16.28
C SER A 44 5.81 12.22 16.83
N GLU A 45 4.73 12.02 16.06
CA GLU A 45 3.37 12.49 16.36
C GLU A 45 2.42 11.33 16.68
N ILE A 46 2.93 10.12 16.90
CA ILE A 46 2.12 8.95 17.26
C ILE A 46 1.33 9.28 18.54
N PRO A 47 -0.01 9.18 18.52
CA PRO A 47 -0.83 9.40 19.71
C PRO A 47 -0.50 8.39 20.81
N VAL A 48 -0.41 8.85 22.05
CA VAL A 48 -0.02 8.03 23.23
C VAL A 48 -0.97 6.86 23.46
N ASP A 49 -2.24 7.01 23.12
CA ASP A 49 -3.26 5.96 23.20
C ASP A 49 -3.12 4.90 22.11
N LEU A 50 -2.39 5.20 21.03
CA LEU A 50 -2.09 4.27 19.94
C LEU A 50 -0.71 3.62 20.07
N ASP A 51 0.22 4.25 20.80
CA ASP A 51 1.62 3.82 21.03
C ASP A 51 1.71 2.56 21.93
N ALA A 52 1.19 1.45 21.43
CA ALA A 52 1.14 0.18 22.10
C ALA A 52 1.65 -0.94 21.19
N ASP A 53 2.30 -1.95 21.78
CA ASP A 53 2.79 -3.11 21.04
C ASP A 53 1.70 -3.85 20.24
N PRO A 54 2.06 -4.49 19.11
CA PRO A 54 3.43 -4.63 18.58
C PRO A 54 3.86 -3.51 17.62
N HIS A 55 5.14 -3.14 17.68
CA HIS A 55 5.80 -2.31 16.65
C HIS A 55 6.48 -3.17 15.59
N PHE A 56 6.29 -2.79 14.33
CA PHE A 56 6.98 -3.30 13.16
C PHE A 56 7.88 -2.19 12.59
N SER A 57 9.04 -2.59 12.06
CA SER A 57 9.96 -1.70 11.37
C SER A 57 9.79 -1.84 9.87
N ALA A 58 9.75 -0.72 9.15
CA ALA A 58 9.88 -0.69 7.70
C ALA A 58 11.35 -0.65 7.25
N ASP A 59 12.32 -0.68 8.18
CA ASP A 59 13.76 -0.70 7.93
C ASP A 59 14.23 0.45 7.02
N GLY A 60 13.70 1.64 7.25
CA GLY A 60 13.97 2.85 6.47
C GLY A 60 13.42 2.81 5.04
N GLN A 61 12.51 1.89 4.72
CA GLN A 61 11.96 1.77 3.36
C GLN A 61 10.86 2.81 3.09
N VAL A 62 10.60 3.00 1.79
CA VAL A 62 9.46 3.77 1.31
C VAL A 62 8.21 2.92 1.41
N VAL A 63 7.13 3.50 1.92
CA VAL A 63 5.81 2.86 1.96
C VAL A 63 4.86 3.62 1.04
N VAL A 64 4.09 2.86 0.26
CA VAL A 64 3.06 3.36 -0.65
C VAL A 64 1.77 2.58 -0.41
N PRO A 65 0.60 3.14 -0.77
CA PRO A 65 -0.64 2.38 -0.79
C PRO A 65 -0.49 1.16 -1.71
N GLY A 66 -1.23 0.10 -1.41
CA GLY A 66 -1.29 -1.08 -2.28
C GLY A 66 -1.63 -0.68 -3.71
N LEU A 67 -0.86 -1.18 -4.68
CA LEU A 67 -1.08 -0.85 -6.08
C LEU A 67 -2.42 -1.42 -6.55
N ILE A 68 -3.13 -0.63 -7.35
CA ILE A 68 -4.41 -1.03 -7.95
C ILE A 68 -4.16 -1.33 -9.42
N ASP A 69 -4.34 -2.60 -9.81
CA ASP A 69 -4.45 -2.98 -11.22
C ASP A 69 -5.89 -2.69 -11.69
N CYS A 70 -6.06 -1.55 -12.37
CA CYS A 70 -7.36 -1.06 -12.79
C CYS A 70 -7.95 -1.79 -14.00
N HIS A 71 -7.16 -2.62 -14.69
CA HIS A 71 -7.61 -3.30 -15.89
C HIS A 71 -6.88 -4.62 -16.09
N THR A 72 -7.57 -5.72 -15.75
CA THR A 72 -7.03 -7.07 -15.90
C THR A 72 -7.96 -7.98 -16.69
N HIS A 73 -7.36 -8.95 -17.39
CA HIS A 73 -8.05 -10.06 -18.03
C HIS A 73 -7.66 -11.38 -17.38
N LEU A 74 -7.79 -11.45 -16.05
CA LEU A 74 -7.30 -12.57 -15.23
C LEU A 74 -7.86 -13.94 -15.66
N GLY A 75 -9.09 -14.01 -16.17
CA GLY A 75 -9.67 -15.26 -16.70
C GLY A 75 -8.91 -15.86 -17.89
N PHE A 76 -8.01 -15.09 -18.51
CA PHE A 76 -7.09 -15.52 -19.56
C PHE A 76 -5.64 -15.54 -19.09
N GLY A 77 -5.41 -15.53 -17.77
CA GLY A 77 -4.08 -15.58 -17.18
C GLY A 77 -3.34 -16.87 -17.51
N GLY A 78 -2.02 -16.79 -17.58
CA GLY A 78 -1.15 -17.90 -17.95
C GLY A 78 -1.01 -18.08 -19.46
N TRP A 79 -0.52 -19.25 -19.86
CA TRP A 79 -0.25 -19.59 -21.25
C TRP A 79 -1.38 -20.44 -21.83
N ARG A 80 -1.78 -20.16 -23.08
CA ARG A 80 -2.96 -20.75 -23.73
C ARG A 80 -2.64 -21.27 -25.14
N GLU A 81 -1.56 -22.05 -25.25
CA GLU A 81 -1.15 -22.68 -26.52
C GLU A 81 -2.22 -23.58 -27.12
N ASP A 82 -2.98 -24.32 -26.30
CA ASP A 82 -4.01 -25.23 -26.80
C ASP A 82 -5.11 -24.48 -27.55
N GLU A 83 -5.50 -23.30 -27.08
CA GLU A 83 -6.47 -22.45 -27.78
C GLU A 83 -5.91 -21.83 -29.04
N PHE A 84 -4.62 -21.50 -29.04
CA PHE A 84 -3.93 -21.07 -30.24
C PHE A 84 -3.90 -22.19 -31.29
N GLU A 85 -3.62 -23.43 -30.87
CA GLU A 85 -3.65 -24.62 -31.73
C GLU A 85 -5.06 -24.87 -32.29
N GLN A 86 -6.10 -24.79 -31.46
CA GLN A 86 -7.49 -24.95 -31.88
C GLN A 86 -7.90 -23.89 -32.92
N ARG A 87 -7.52 -22.62 -32.70
CA ARG A 87 -7.79 -21.52 -33.66
C ARG A 87 -7.12 -21.72 -35.02
N ILE A 88 -5.93 -22.33 -35.05
CA ILE A 88 -5.25 -22.68 -36.32
C ILE A 88 -5.98 -23.81 -37.05
N LYS A 89 -6.56 -24.76 -36.31
CA LYS A 89 -7.23 -25.94 -36.88
C LYS A 89 -8.63 -25.66 -37.46
N GLY A 90 -9.24 -24.52 -37.12
CA GLY A 90 -10.56 -24.10 -37.60
C GLY A 90 -11.68 -24.45 -36.64
#